data_AF-A0A538MUH0-F1
#
_entry.id   AF-A0A538MUH0-F1
#
_cell.length_a   1.000
_cell.length_b   1.000
_cell.length_c   1.000
_cell.angle_alpha   90.00
_cell.angle_beta   90.00
_cell.angle_gamma   90.00
#
_symmetry.space_group_name_H-M   'P 1'
#
loop_
_entity.id
_entity.type
_entity.pdbx_description
1 polymer ?
#
loop_
_entity_poly.entity_id
_entity_poly.type
_entity_poly.pdbx_seq_one_letter_code
_entity_poly.pdbx_strand_id
1 'polypeptide(L)'
;MSEQSRFTPDEWQTLQFAPFWIFSAVLGSYRNYDPLDHAAFSRSLQTAAASPGRLVREVLDSVTTEHDRISESFAADDRTIGRGLCAVATVLNRAPRDEAELFKEMLISGVGAGVARARGRYGIVMSEDDSKTLELVAQFLT
;
A
#
# COMPACT_ATOMS: atom_id res chain seq x y z
N MET A 1 -23.50 -0.86 4.13
CA MET A 1 -22.99 0.23 3.28
C MET A 1 -21.51 -0.04 3.05
N SER A 2 -21.03 0.12 1.81
CA SER A 2 -19.60 -0.04 1.49
C SER A 2 -18.84 1.22 1.90
N GLU A 3 -17.60 1.07 2.36
CA GLU A 3 -16.71 2.20 2.68
C GLU A 3 -16.44 3.07 1.46
N GLN A 4 -16.42 2.48 0.25
CA GLN A 4 -16.25 3.20 -1.01
C GLN A 4 -17.25 4.36 -1.18
N SER A 5 -18.47 4.23 -0.67
CA SER A 5 -19.51 5.28 -0.77
C SER A 5 -19.18 6.58 -0.02
N ARG A 6 -18.16 6.57 0.85
CA ARG A 6 -17.68 7.74 1.59
C ARG A 6 -16.66 8.58 0.81
N PHE A 7 -16.12 8.04 -0.28
CA PHE A 7 -15.04 8.63 -1.04
C PHE A 7 -15.51 9.02 -2.44
N THR A 8 -14.90 10.06 -3.00
CA THR A 8 -15.01 10.30 -4.43
C THR A 8 -14.23 9.23 -5.21
N PRO A 9 -14.49 9.05 -6.52
CA PRO A 9 -13.72 8.11 -7.34
C PRO A 9 -12.20 8.36 -7.29
N ASP A 10 -11.78 9.62 -7.31
CA ASP A 10 -10.36 10.01 -7.27
C ASP A 10 -9.72 9.73 -5.91
N GLU A 11 -10.48 9.91 -4.83
CA GLU A 11 -10.06 9.60 -3.46
C GLU A 11 -9.93 8.09 -3.28
N TRP A 12 -10.90 7.32 -3.76
CA TRP A 12 -10.84 5.87 -3.75
C TRP A 12 -9.65 5.34 -4.54
N GLN A 13 -9.42 5.88 -5.74
CA GLN A 13 -8.27 5.53 -6.55
C GLN A 13 -6.95 5.87 -5.85
N THR A 14 -6.89 7.00 -5.14
CA THR A 14 -5.72 7.36 -4.31
C THR A 14 -5.48 6.32 -3.21
N LEU A 15 -6.52 5.78 -2.56
CA LEU A 15 -6.36 4.67 -1.60
C LEU A 15 -5.88 3.38 -2.29
N GLN A 16 -6.38 3.08 -3.49
CA GLN A 16 -5.94 1.92 -4.28
C GLN A 16 -4.47 2.01 -4.72
N PHE A 17 -3.94 3.23 -4.89
CA PHE A 17 -2.51 3.45 -5.21
C PHE A 17 -1.60 3.35 -3.98
N ALA A 18 -2.14 3.43 -2.77
CA ALA A 18 -1.36 3.39 -1.53
C ALA A 18 -0.40 2.19 -1.43
N PRO A 19 -0.84 0.95 -1.70
CA PRO A 19 0.05 -0.21 -1.65
C PRO A 19 1.19 -0.14 -2.67
N PHE A 20 0.95 0.46 -3.85
CA PHE A 20 1.97 0.60 -4.89
C PHE A 20 3.03 1.64 -4.52
N TRP A 21 2.66 2.75 -3.87
CA TRP A 21 3.66 3.70 -3.36
C TRP A 21 4.52 3.08 -2.26
N ILE A 22 3.93 2.32 -1.33
CA ILE A 22 4.70 1.55 -0.32
C ILE A 22 5.65 0.57 -0.99
N PHE A 23 5.15 -0.20 -1.96
CA PHE A 23 5.95 -1.16 -2.71
C PHE A 23 7.13 -0.51 -3.43
N SER A 24 6.87 0.58 -4.15
CA SER A 24 7.90 1.38 -4.84
C SER A 24 8.95 1.91 -3.86
N ALA A 25 8.52 2.33 -2.67
CA ALA A 25 9.41 2.87 -1.64
C ALA A 25 10.38 1.79 -1.13
N VAL A 26 9.86 0.61 -0.77
CA VAL A 26 10.67 -0.52 -0.31
C VAL A 26 11.65 -0.96 -1.40
N LEU A 27 11.21 -1.02 -2.66
CA LEU A 27 12.08 -1.44 -3.76
C LEU A 27 13.16 -0.42 -4.12
N GLY A 28 13.00 0.85 -3.74
CA GLY A 28 13.86 1.94 -4.21
C GLY A 28 13.80 2.14 -5.72
N SER A 29 12.79 1.57 -6.38
CA SER A 29 12.60 1.56 -7.83
C SER A 29 11.19 2.04 -8.15
N TYR A 30 11.09 2.90 -9.15
CA TYR A 30 9.82 3.27 -9.75
C TYR A 30 9.58 2.36 -10.96
N ARG A 31 8.52 1.56 -10.91
CA ARG A 31 7.88 0.92 -12.09
C ARG A 31 8.67 -0.20 -12.79
N ASN A 32 9.91 -0.47 -12.39
CA ASN A 32 10.69 -1.63 -12.85
C ASN A 32 10.86 -2.61 -11.68
N TYR A 33 10.01 -3.64 -11.68
CA TYR A 33 9.91 -4.61 -10.59
C TYR A 33 10.31 -6.00 -11.10
N ASP A 34 11.09 -6.72 -10.30
CA ASP A 34 11.38 -8.12 -10.56
C ASP A 34 10.10 -8.96 -10.40
N PRO A 35 9.87 -10.00 -11.21
CA PRO A 35 8.75 -10.93 -11.02
C PRO A 35 8.63 -11.48 -9.59
N LEU A 36 9.75 -11.70 -8.89
CA LEU A 36 9.78 -12.15 -7.50
C LEU A 36 9.25 -11.09 -6.53
N ASP A 37 9.59 -9.82 -6.77
CA ASP A 37 9.07 -8.71 -5.97
C ASP A 37 7.56 -8.54 -6.17
N HIS A 38 7.09 -8.69 -7.41
CA HIS A 38 5.66 -8.71 -7.72
C HIS A 38 4.92 -9.85 -7.02
N ALA A 39 5.48 -11.06 -7.03
CA ALA A 39 4.89 -12.19 -6.33
C ALA A 39 4.80 -11.95 -4.82
N ALA A 40 5.85 -11.37 -4.22
CA ALA A 40 5.86 -10.98 -2.82
C ALA A 40 4.81 -9.90 -2.51
N PHE A 41 4.67 -8.90 -3.38
CA PHE A 41 3.67 -7.86 -3.27
C PHE A 41 2.24 -8.42 -3.32
N SER A 42 1.92 -9.24 -4.33
CA SER A 42 0.60 -9.86 -4.47
C SER A 42 0.24 -10.73 -3.26
N ARG A 43 1.20 -11.51 -2.73
CA ARG A 43 0.99 -12.29 -1.50
C ARG A 43 0.75 -11.41 -0.28
N SER A 44 1.49 -10.30 -0.18
CA SER A 44 1.37 -9.36 0.93
C SER A 44 0.03 -8.62 0.90
N LEU A 45 -0.45 -8.25 -0.30
CA LEU A 45 -1.79 -7.71 -0.51
C LEU A 45 -2.89 -8.67 -0.06
N GLN A 46 -2.84 -9.93 -0.49
CA GLN A 46 -3.82 -10.95 -0.11
C GLN A 46 -3.84 -11.18 1.41
N THR A 47 -2.66 -11.24 2.03
CA THR A 47 -2.53 -11.40 3.48
C THR A 47 -3.11 -10.18 4.20
N ALA A 48 -2.85 -8.98 3.69
CA ALA A 48 -3.33 -7.75 4.28
C ALA A 48 -4.84 -7.54 4.09
N ALA A 49 -5.42 -8.01 2.97
CA ALA A 49 -6.86 -7.99 2.74
C ALA A 49 -7.64 -8.90 3.71
N ALA A 50 -6.99 -9.94 4.23
CA ALA A 50 -7.56 -10.83 5.24
C ALA A 50 -7.60 -10.23 6.66
N SER A 51 -6.97 -9.08 6.88
CA SER A 51 -6.97 -8.38 8.17
C SER A 51 -8.33 -7.80 8.56
N PRO A 52 -8.57 -7.54 9.86
CA PRO A 52 -9.72 -6.78 10.30
C PRO A 52 -9.69 -5.33 9.75
N GLY A 53 -10.87 -4.77 9.49
CA GLY A 53 -11.05 -3.46 8.87
C GLY A 53 -11.80 -3.57 7.55
N ARG A 54 -12.95 -2.90 7.47
CA ARG A 54 -13.77 -2.89 6.25
C ARG A 54 -13.07 -2.11 5.14
N LEU A 55 -12.42 -1.00 5.48
CA LEU A 55 -11.72 -0.15 4.52
C LEU A 55 -10.53 -0.89 3.91
N VAL A 56 -9.73 -1.54 4.75
CA VAL A 56 -8.58 -2.37 4.32
C VAL A 56 -9.04 -3.42 3.34
N ARG A 57 -10.06 -4.19 3.70
CA ARG A 57 -10.57 -5.26 2.85
C ARG A 57 -11.07 -4.72 1.51
N GLU A 58 -11.98 -3.75 1.52
CA GLU A 58 -12.57 -3.24 0.28
C GLU A 58 -11.52 -2.64 -0.66
N VAL A 59 -10.55 -1.88 -0.14
CA VAL A 59 -9.48 -1.31 -0.96
C VAL A 59 -8.54 -2.42 -1.47
N LEU A 60 -8.01 -3.28 -0.60
CA LEU A 60 -7.00 -4.27 -1.02
C LEU A 60 -7.59 -5.39 -1.89
N ASP A 61 -8.85 -5.77 -1.68
CA ASP A 61 -9.57 -6.68 -2.56
C ASP A 61 -9.75 -6.06 -3.95
N SER A 62 -10.09 -4.77 -4.02
CA SER A 62 -10.19 -4.07 -5.30
C SER A 62 -8.84 -3.97 -6.01
N VAL A 63 -7.75 -3.72 -5.28
CA VAL A 63 -6.38 -3.72 -5.82
C VAL A 63 -5.97 -5.09 -6.33
N THR A 64 -6.38 -6.16 -5.65
CA THR A 64 -6.06 -7.54 -6.07
C THR A 64 -6.89 -7.96 -7.28
N THR A 65 -8.17 -7.58 -7.32
CA THR A 65 -9.12 -7.96 -8.38
C THR A 65 -8.86 -7.20 -9.67
N GLU A 66 -8.51 -5.91 -9.58
CA GLU A 66 -8.26 -5.03 -10.72
C GLU A 66 -6.78 -4.67 -10.86
N HIS A 67 -5.89 -5.59 -10.48
CA HIS A 67 -4.45 -5.35 -10.36
C HIS A 67 -3.84 -4.69 -11.59
N ASP A 68 -4.05 -5.26 -12.78
CA ASP A 68 -3.47 -4.75 -14.03
C ASP A 68 -3.95 -3.33 -14.34
N ARG A 69 -5.28 -3.10 -14.23
CA ARG A 69 -5.90 -1.79 -14.46
C ARG A 69 -5.36 -0.72 -13.50
N ILE A 70 -5.23 -1.06 -12.23
CA ILE A 70 -4.75 -0.12 -11.20
C ILE A 70 -3.25 0.11 -11.35
N SER A 71 -2.49 -0.93 -11.67
CA SER A 71 -1.05 -0.84 -11.94
C SER A 71 -0.75 0.07 -13.14
N GLU A 72 -1.49 -0.07 -14.24
CA GLU A 72 -1.41 0.82 -15.39
C GLU A 72 -1.78 2.26 -15.04
N SER A 73 -2.85 2.44 -14.25
CA SER A 73 -3.27 3.78 -13.79
C SER A 73 -2.21 4.42 -12.89
N PHE A 74 -1.57 3.64 -12.02
CA PHE A 74 -0.46 4.07 -11.17
C PHE A 74 0.80 4.40 -11.98
N ALA A 75 1.05 3.67 -13.07
CA ALA A 75 2.14 3.95 -14.00
C ALA A 75 1.94 5.29 -14.73
N ALA A 76 0.70 5.75 -14.89
CA ALA A 76 0.37 7.06 -15.45
C ALA A 76 0.35 8.20 -14.40
N ASP A 77 0.33 7.88 -13.10
CA ASP A 77 0.29 8.86 -12.02
C ASP A 77 1.60 9.67 -11.95
N ASP A 78 1.51 10.99 -11.79
CA ASP A 78 2.68 11.87 -11.76
C ASP A 78 3.17 12.19 -10.34
N ARG A 79 2.48 11.70 -9.30
CA ARG A 79 2.83 11.99 -7.91
C ARG A 79 4.02 11.13 -7.50
N THR A 80 5.01 11.80 -6.90
CA THR A 80 6.08 11.13 -6.15
C THR A 80 5.50 10.31 -4.99
N ILE A 81 6.22 9.28 -4.52
CA ILE A 81 5.84 8.45 -3.35
C ILE A 81 5.38 9.31 -2.16
N GLY A 82 6.18 10.30 -1.75
CA GLY A 82 5.82 11.15 -0.59
C GLY A 82 4.52 11.93 -0.80
N ARG A 83 4.34 12.58 -1.95
CA ARG A 83 3.08 13.28 -2.29
C ARG A 83 1.88 12.33 -2.33
N GLY A 84 2.05 11.12 -2.90
CA GLY A 84 1.01 10.11 -2.95
C GLY A 84 0.56 9.68 -1.55
N LEU A 85 1.52 9.38 -0.67
CA LEU A 85 1.23 8.96 0.70
C LEU A 85 0.61 10.09 1.55
N CYS A 86 1.05 11.34 1.40
CA CYS A 86 0.37 12.46 2.06
C CYS A 86 -1.07 12.66 1.56
N ALA A 87 -1.32 12.42 0.26
CA ALA A 87 -2.67 12.43 -0.28
C ALA A 87 -3.51 11.29 0.33
N VAL A 88 -2.96 10.09 0.49
CA VAL A 88 -3.61 8.98 1.22
C VAL A 88 -3.97 9.40 2.64
N ALA A 89 -3.03 9.98 3.41
CA ALA A 89 -3.29 10.47 4.76
C ALA A 89 -4.46 11.47 4.80
N THR A 90 -4.49 12.39 3.82
CA THR A 90 -5.57 13.38 3.68
C THR A 90 -6.91 12.72 3.39
N VAL A 91 -6.95 11.73 2.49
CA VAL A 91 -8.17 10.98 2.15
C VAL A 91 -8.69 10.20 3.37
N LEU A 92 -7.79 9.59 4.14
CA LEU A 92 -8.14 8.81 5.33
C LEU A 92 -8.83 9.63 6.42
N ASN A 93 -8.72 10.97 6.42
CA ASN A 93 -9.48 11.83 7.33
C ASN A 93 -11.02 11.74 7.14
N ARG A 94 -11.49 11.18 6.01
CA ARG A 94 -12.92 10.91 5.78
C ARG A 94 -13.39 9.57 6.35
N ALA A 95 -12.46 8.67 6.68
CA ALA A 95 -12.78 7.40 7.29
C ALA A 95 -12.91 7.55 8.82
N PRO A 96 -13.63 6.63 9.48
CA PRO A 96 -13.53 6.44 10.92
C PRO A 96 -12.07 6.26 11.33
N ARG A 97 -11.69 6.88 12.46
CA ARG A 97 -10.29 6.91 12.91
C ARG A 97 -9.69 5.51 13.09
N ASP A 98 -10.48 4.58 13.60
CA ASP A 98 -10.12 3.16 13.75
C ASP A 98 -9.84 2.48 12.40
N GLU A 99 -10.70 2.68 11.40
CA GLU A 99 -10.47 2.15 10.04
C GLU A 99 -9.26 2.80 9.36
N ALA A 100 -9.06 4.11 9.56
CA ALA A 100 -7.91 4.83 9.02
C ALA A 100 -6.58 4.31 9.60
N GLU A 101 -6.50 4.14 10.92
CA GLU A 101 -5.30 3.64 11.59
C GLU A 101 -5.02 2.16 11.22
N LEU A 102 -6.06 1.32 11.14
CA LEU A 102 -5.92 -0.05 10.64
C LEU A 102 -5.41 -0.07 9.20
N PHE A 103 -5.89 0.82 8.33
CA PHE A 103 -5.42 0.90 6.95
C PHE A 103 -3.94 1.29 6.87
N LYS A 104 -3.51 2.30 7.63
CA LYS A 104 -2.10 2.70 7.72
C LYS A 104 -1.22 1.57 8.23
N GLU A 105 -1.65 0.89 9.31
CA GLU A 105 -0.94 -0.25 9.87
C GLU A 105 -0.79 -1.36 8.83
N MET A 106 -1.86 -1.67 8.09
CA MET A 106 -1.84 -2.73 7.10
C MET A 106 -1.01 -2.41 5.86
N LEU A 107 -0.93 -1.14 5.47
CA LEU A 107 0.01 -0.69 4.44
C LEU A 107 1.47 -0.89 4.87
N ILE A 108 1.82 -0.48 6.09
CA ILE A 108 3.20 -0.53 6.56
C ILE A 108 3.60 -1.96 6.95
N SER A 109 2.85 -2.59 7.85
CA SER A 109 3.19 -3.89 8.44
C SER A 109 2.76 -5.07 7.57
N GLY A 110 1.64 -4.95 6.86
CA GLY A 110 1.15 -6.02 5.99
C GLY A 110 1.86 -6.01 4.64
N VAL A 111 1.72 -4.91 3.90
CA VAL A 111 2.27 -4.80 2.54
C VAL A 111 3.78 -4.50 2.59
N GLY A 112 4.18 -3.40 3.22
CA GLY A 112 5.56 -2.94 3.24
C GLY A 112 6.52 -3.95 3.86
N ALA A 113 6.27 -4.35 5.10
CA ALA A 113 7.13 -5.32 5.80
C ALA A 113 7.00 -6.73 5.21
N GLY A 114 5.88 -7.09 4.58
CA GLY A 114 5.72 -8.34 3.84
C GLY A 114 6.69 -8.43 2.67
N VAL A 115 6.73 -7.39 1.83
CA VAL A 115 7.66 -7.28 0.70
C VAL A 115 9.11 -7.21 1.19
N ALA A 116 9.40 -6.35 2.17
CA ALA A 116 10.75 -6.16 2.68
C ALA A 116 11.36 -7.46 3.24
N ARG A 117 10.58 -8.25 3.99
CA ARG A 117 11.03 -9.56 4.48
C ARG A 117 11.30 -10.53 3.33
N ALA A 118 10.45 -10.57 2.32
CA ALA A 118 10.60 -11.47 1.17
C ALA A 118 11.90 -11.22 0.39
N ARG A 119 12.38 -9.98 0.36
CA ARG A 119 13.67 -9.58 -0.26
C ARG A 119 14.87 -9.84 0.62
N GLY A 120 14.66 -9.81 1.93
CA GLY A 120 15.72 -9.98 2.90
C GLY A 120 16.21 -11.42 3.03
N ARG A 121 17.12 -11.66 3.97
CA ARG A 121 17.84 -12.94 4.07
C ARG A 121 16.84 -14.09 4.29
N TYR A 122 16.92 -15.11 3.43
CA TYR A 122 16.02 -16.26 3.40
C TYR A 122 14.52 -15.92 3.22
N GLY A 123 14.19 -14.70 2.77
CA GLY A 123 12.80 -14.26 2.57
C GLY A 123 12.01 -14.06 3.87
N ILE A 124 12.68 -13.95 5.02
CA ILE A 124 12.06 -13.85 6.34
C ILE A 124 12.59 -12.69 7.21
N VAL A 125 13.81 -12.22 6.97
CA VAL A 125 14.43 -11.16 7.79
C VAL A 125 14.53 -9.88 6.97
N MET A 126 13.78 -8.85 7.38
CA MET A 126 13.86 -7.50 6.81
C MET A 126 15.25 -6.90 6.99
N SER A 127 15.79 -6.24 5.97
CA SER A 127 17.07 -5.52 6.07
C SER A 127 16.93 -4.25 6.93
N GLU A 128 18.03 -3.74 7.49
CA GLU A 128 18.00 -2.46 8.21
C GLU A 128 17.57 -1.29 7.31
N ASP A 129 17.97 -1.31 6.04
CA ASP A 129 17.65 -0.26 5.08
C ASP A 129 16.15 -0.26 4.72
N ASP A 130 15.55 -1.44 4.54
CA ASP A 130 14.11 -1.55 4.34
C ASP A 130 13.33 -1.13 5.59
N SER A 131 13.83 -1.46 6.79
CA SER A 131 13.23 -1.03 8.06
C SER A 131 13.19 0.49 8.17
N LYS A 132 14.33 1.16 7.94
CA LYS A 132 14.44 2.63 7.96
C LYS A 132 13.56 3.25 6.88
N THR A 133 13.48 2.63 5.72
CA THR A 133 12.61 3.09 4.63
C THR A 133 11.14 3.05 5.05
N LEU A 134 10.68 1.97 5.68
CA LEU A 134 9.30 1.87 6.18
C LEU A 134 9.02 2.88 7.30
N GLU A 135 9.98 3.11 8.20
CA GLU A 135 9.85 4.13 9.23
C GLU A 135 9.70 5.54 8.63
N LEU A 136 10.50 5.88 7.61
CA LEU A 136 10.39 7.15 6.90
C LEU A 136 9.06 7.27 6.14
N VAL A 137 8.65 6.19 5.48
CA VAL A 137 7.39 6.13 4.72
C VAL A 137 6.17 6.30 5.62
N ALA A 138 6.20 5.72 6.82
CA ALA A 138 5.13 5.86 7.81
C ALA A 138 4.92 7.32 8.23
N GLN A 139 5.96 8.17 8.21
CA GLN A 139 5.84 9.59 8.55
C GLN A 139 4.96 10.35 7.55
N PHE A 140 4.89 9.92 6.29
CA PHE A 140 4.00 10.54 5.29
C PHE A 140 2.53 10.18 5.48
N LEU A 141 2.22 9.17 6.31
CA LEU A 141 0.87 8.71 6.62
C LEU A 141 0.33 9.30 7.94
N THR A 142 1.04 10.27 8.53
CA THR A 142 0.63 10.94 9.78
C THR A 142 -0.41 12.02 9.49
#